data_AF-A0A143BHM5-F1
#
_entry.id   AF-A0A143BHM5-F1
#
_cell.length_a   1.000
_cell.length_b   1.000
_cell.length_c   1.000
_cell.angle_alpha   90.00
_cell.angle_beta   90.00
_cell.angle_gamma   90.00
#
_symmetry.space_group_name_H-M   'P 1'
#
loop_
_entity.id
_entity.type
_entity.pdbx_description
1 polymer ?
#
loop_
_entity_poly.entity_id
_entity_poly.type
_entity_poly.pdbx_seq_one_letter_code
_entity_poly.pdbx_strand_id
1 'polypeptide(L)'
;MNAIIVESVLFVALLAVVGTLLLRALGITPFGRRIRQTANRKRIDKQAELTCPIHGMQREEDLVRLPTGEPLCSLCYKEAVHGDIS
;
A
#
# COMPACT_ATOMS: atom_id res chain seq x y z
N MET A 1 0.58 -40.39 30.08
CA MET A 1 0.83 -40.19 28.63
C MET A 1 -0.38 -39.62 27.90
N ASN A 2 -1.56 -40.26 27.93
CA ASN A 2 -2.76 -39.74 27.24
C ASN A 2 -3.22 -38.35 27.71
N ALA A 3 -3.20 -38.08 29.02
CA ALA A 3 -3.66 -36.78 29.56
C ALA A 3 -2.82 -35.58 29.07
N ILE A 4 -1.50 -35.75 28.97
CA ILE A 4 -0.58 -34.69 28.51
C ILE A 4 -0.81 -34.38 27.03
N ILE A 5 -1.09 -35.41 26.21
CA ILE A 5 -1.42 -35.23 24.79
C ILE A 5 -2.76 -34.48 24.66
N VAL A 6 -3.77 -34.87 25.44
CA VAL A 6 -5.08 -34.20 25.40
C VAL A 6 -4.98 -32.74 25.82
N GLU A 7 -4.26 -32.44 26.90
CA GLU A 7 -4.09 -31.07 27.41
C GLU A 7 -3.34 -30.18 26.41
N SER A 8 -2.26 -30.67 25.82
CA SER A 8 -1.51 -29.92 24.80
C SER A 8 -2.32 -29.67 23.53
N VAL A 9 -3.10 -30.65 23.06
CA VAL A 9 -4.01 -30.48 21.92
C VAL A 9 -5.08 -29.43 22.21
N LEU A 10 -5.67 -29.45 23.41
CA LEU A 10 -6.66 -28.45 23.83
C LEU A 10 -6.07 -27.05 23.89
N PHE A 11 -4.83 -26.91 24.37
CA PHE A 11 -4.13 -25.64 24.42
C PHE A 11 -3.88 -25.07 23.02
N VAL A 12 -3.38 -25.90 22.10
CA VAL A 12 -3.16 -25.47 20.70
C VAL A 12 -4.48 -25.13 20.01
N ALA A 13 -5.54 -25.92 20.24
CA ALA A 13 -6.87 -25.62 19.72
C ALA A 13 -7.40 -24.28 20.24
N LEU A 14 -7.22 -23.99 21.53
CA LEU A 14 -7.58 -22.70 22.12
C LEU A 14 -6.84 -21.54 21.47
N LEU A 15 -5.52 -21.67 21.28
CA LEU A 15 -4.70 -20.65 20.61
C LEU A 15 -5.18 -20.41 19.17
N ALA A 16 -5.51 -21.47 18.44
CA ALA A 16 -6.03 -21.35 17.08
C ALA A 16 -7.38 -20.61 17.03
N VAL A 17 -8.29 -20.91 17.96
CA VAL A 17 -9.58 -20.23 18.08
C VAL A 17 -9.39 -18.75 18.42
N VAL A 18 -8.58 -18.45 19.45
CA VAL A 18 -8.28 -17.07 19.87
C VAL A 18 -7.63 -16.28 18.72
N GLY A 19 -6.64 -16.85 18.05
CA GLY A 19 -5.99 -16.22 16.90
C GLY A 19 -6.97 -15.92 15.76
N THR A 20 -7.86 -16.87 15.46
CA THR A 20 -8.90 -16.69 14.42
C THR A 20 -9.88 -15.58 14.80
N LEU A 21 -10.33 -15.54 16.05
CA LEU A 21 -11.24 -14.51 16.55
C LEU A 21 -10.60 -13.12 16.50
N LEU A 22 -9.33 -12.99 16.87
CA LEU A 22 -8.59 -11.72 16.79
C LEU A 22 -8.45 -11.24 15.34
N LEU A 23 -8.05 -12.12 14.42
CA LEU A 23 -7.94 -11.77 12.99
C LEU A 23 -9.29 -11.33 12.41
N ARG A 24 -10.37 -12.01 12.78
CA ARG A 24 -11.72 -11.67 12.32
C ARG A 24 -12.20 -10.35 12.94
N ALA A 25 -11.93 -10.11 14.22
CA ALA A 25 -12.23 -8.85 14.89
C ALA A 25 -11.46 -7.68 14.25
N LEU A 26 -10.19 -7.85 13.90
CA LEU A 26 -9.43 -6.84 13.16
C LEU A 26 -10.02 -6.58 11.78
N GLY A 27 -10.57 -7.58 11.09
CA GLY A 27 -11.23 -7.39 9.79
C GLY A 27 -12.53 -6.58 9.85
N ILE A 28 -13.27 -6.65 10.96
CA ILE A 28 -14.62 -6.07 11.12
C ILE A 28 -14.57 -4.73 11.87
N THR A 29 -13.60 -4.55 12.76
CA THR A 29 -13.51 -3.34 13.58
C THR A 29 -13.16 -2.10 12.75
N PRO A 30 -13.65 -0.91 13.15
CA PRO A 30 -13.33 0.34 12.48
C PRO A 30 -11.83 0.63 12.45
N PHE A 31 -11.07 0.12 13.42
CA PHE A 31 -9.62 0.24 13.47
C PHE A 31 -8.94 -0.49 12.30
N GLY A 32 -9.29 -1.75 12.04
CA GLY A 32 -8.73 -2.46 10.90
C GLY A 32 -9.19 -1.90 9.55
N ARG A 33 -10.42 -1.34 9.49
CA ARG A 33 -10.87 -0.58 8.31
C ARG A 33 -10.02 0.67 8.09
N ARG A 34 -9.68 1.43 9.14
CA ARG A 34 -8.78 2.58 9.05
C ARG A 34 -7.39 2.19 8.56
N ILE A 35 -6.81 1.11 9.10
CA ILE A 35 -5.50 0.61 8.63
C ILE A 35 -5.54 0.29 7.14
N ARG A 36 -6.55 -0.46 6.69
CA ARG A 36 -6.74 -0.80 5.26
C ARG A 36 -6.93 0.45 4.40
N GLN A 37 -7.71 1.42 4.88
CA GLN A 37 -7.93 2.69 4.17
C GLN A 37 -6.65 3.51 4.05
N THR A 38 -5.85 3.64 5.12
CA THR A 38 -4.57 4.35 5.09
C THR A 38 -3.60 3.69 4.13
N ALA A 39 -3.51 2.35 4.15
CA ALA A 39 -2.67 1.60 3.22
C ALA A 39 -3.12 1.77 1.76
N ASN A 40 -4.43 1.70 1.50
CA ASN A 40 -4.99 1.94 0.17
C ASN A 40 -4.73 3.37 -0.31
N ARG A 41 -4.93 4.36 0.57
CA ARG A 41 -4.69 5.77 0.23
C ARG A 41 -3.23 6.01 -0.13
N LYS A 42 -2.28 5.48 0.66
CA LYS A 42 -0.85 5.55 0.35
C LYS A 42 -0.51 4.94 -1.02
N ARG A 43 -1.17 3.83 -1.39
CA ARG A 43 -0.99 3.22 -2.71
C ARG A 43 -1.55 4.09 -3.84
N ILE A 44 -2.72 4.68 -3.66
CA ILE A 44 -3.34 5.58 -4.63
C ILE A 44 -2.48 6.83 -4.81
N ASP A 45 -2.04 7.44 -3.71
CA ASP A 45 -1.20 8.64 -3.75
C ASP A 45 0.12 8.35 -4.49
N LYS A 46 0.75 7.19 -4.23
CA LYS A 46 1.94 6.76 -4.98
C LYS A 46 1.66 6.53 -6.48
N GLN A 47 0.52 5.96 -6.83
CA GLN A 47 0.13 5.78 -8.24
C GLN A 47 -0.16 7.11 -8.93
N ALA A 48 -0.77 8.06 -8.22
CA ALA A 48 -1.03 9.40 -8.72
C ALA A 48 0.28 10.16 -8.97
N GLU A 49 1.27 10.04 -8.07
CA GLU A 49 2.60 10.66 -8.24
C GLU A 49 3.34 10.11 -9.48
N LEU A 50 3.11 8.85 -9.82
CA LEU A 50 3.66 8.22 -11.03
C LEU A 50 2.81 8.48 -12.28
N THR A 51 1.65 9.11 -12.18
CA THR A 51 0.77 9.33 -13.34
C THR A 51 0.84 10.79 -13.76
N CYS A 52 1.44 11.05 -14.92
CA CYS A 52 1.36 12.34 -15.57
C CYS A 52 -0.06 12.53 -16.13
N PRO A 53 -0.72 13.67 -15.90
CA PRO A 53 -2.04 13.95 -16.48
C PRO A 53 -2.04 14.10 -18.00
N ILE A 54 -0.88 14.35 -18.62
CA ILE A 54 -0.72 14.52 -20.08
C ILE A 54 -0.27 13.22 -20.73
N HIS A 55 0.85 12.64 -20.26
CA HIS A 55 1.50 11.47 -20.88
C HIS A 55 1.16 10.14 -20.21
N GLY A 56 0.30 10.16 -19.18
CA GLY A 56 -0.13 8.96 -18.48
C GLY A 56 0.92 8.39 -17.53
N MET A 57 0.87 7.07 -17.31
CA MET A 57 1.69 6.37 -16.32
C MET A 57 3.19 6.46 -16.66
N GLN A 58 4.00 6.84 -15.68
CA GLN A 58 5.45 6.98 -15.72
C GLN A 58 6.11 5.97 -14.78
N ARG A 59 7.37 5.64 -15.05
CA ARG A 59 8.20 4.85 -14.13
C ARG A 59 8.85 5.79 -13.12
N GLU A 60 9.10 5.28 -11.91
CA GLU A 60 9.64 6.09 -10.80
C GLU A 60 11.05 6.61 -11.13
N GLU A 61 11.84 5.82 -11.88
CA GLU A 61 13.17 6.14 -12.39
C GLU A 61 13.19 7.17 -13.52
N ASP A 62 12.06 7.37 -14.22
CA ASP A 62 11.96 8.28 -15.36
C ASP A 62 11.42 9.67 -14.96
N LEU A 63 11.13 9.87 -13.67
CA LEU A 63 10.70 11.15 -13.12
C LEU A 63 11.90 12.08 -12.91
N VAL A 64 11.76 13.31 -13.39
CA VAL A 64 12.73 14.39 -13.19
C VAL A 64 12.34 15.16 -11.94
N ARG A 65 13.29 15.45 -11.04
CA ARG A 65 13.03 16.32 -9.90
C ARG A 65 13.28 17.78 -10.26
N LEU A 66 12.27 18.61 -10.05
CA LEU A 66 12.37 20.06 -10.20
C LEU A 66 13.22 20.68 -9.07
N PRO A 67 13.73 21.91 -9.24
CA PRO A 67 14.40 22.64 -8.16
C PRO A 67 13.52 22.87 -6.93
N THR A 68 12.19 22.85 -7.10
CA THR A 68 11.20 22.89 -6.01
C THR A 68 11.12 21.56 -5.23
N GLY A 69 11.72 20.49 -5.73
CA GLY A 69 11.67 19.13 -5.17
C GLY A 69 10.53 18.26 -5.72
N GLU A 70 9.59 18.85 -6.45
CA GLU A 70 8.44 18.16 -7.04
C GLU A 70 8.87 17.25 -8.21
N PRO A 71 8.29 16.04 -8.33
CA PRO A 71 8.53 15.16 -9.47
C PRO A 71 7.76 15.67 -10.70
N LEU A 72 8.41 15.63 -11.86
CA LEU A 72 7.84 15.96 -13.15
C LEU A 72 8.15 14.85 -14.16
N CYS A 73 7.20 14.58 -15.06
CA CYS A 73 7.42 13.61 -16.12
C CYS A 73 8.54 14.06 -17.08
N SER A 74 9.38 13.12 -17.53
CA SER A 74 10.50 13.48 -18.42
C SER A 74 10.07 14.06 -19.76
N LEU A 75 8.89 13.68 -20.26
CA LEU A 75 8.30 14.24 -21.49
C LEU A 75 7.90 15.70 -21.29
N CYS A 76 7.10 15.99 -20.28
CA CYS A 76 6.72 17.33 -19.82
C CYS A 76 7.94 18.24 -19.63
N TYR A 77 9.01 17.70 -19.03
CA TYR A 77 10.24 18.43 -18.84
C TYR A 77 10.91 18.78 -20.17
N LYS A 78 10.97 17.82 -21.11
CA LYS A 78 11.52 18.08 -22.45
C LYS A 78 10.69 19.12 -23.20
N GLU A 79 9.36 18.98 -23.20
CA GLU A 79 8.42 19.92 -23.82
C GLU A 79 8.58 21.34 -23.26
N ALA A 80 8.65 21.47 -21.93
CA ALA A 80 8.84 22.77 -21.27
C ALA A 80 10.20 23.42 -21.58
N VAL A 81 11.26 22.62 -21.71
CA VAL A 81 12.62 23.12 -21.99
C VAL A 81 12.85 23.40 -23.47
N HIS A 82 12.27 22.60 -24.36
CA HIS A 82 12.49 22.68 -25.81
C HIS A 82 11.40 23.48 -26.53
N GLY A 83 10.29 23.80 -25.85
CA GLY A 83 9.19 24.62 -26.39
C GLY A 83 8.25 23.87 -27.33
N ASP A 84 8.39 22.55 -27.45
CA ASP A 84 7.49 21.72 -28.27
C ASP A 84 6.27 21.30 -27.43
N ILE A 85 5.10 21.78 -27.84
CA ILE A 85 3.79 21.31 -27.36
C ILE A 85 3.25 20.39 -28.46
N SER A 86 3.37 19.07 -28.26
CA SER A 86 2.86 18.05 -29.18
C SER A 86 1.64 17.34 -28.61
#